data_AF-A0A942KBD5-F1
#
_entry.id   AF-A0A942KBD5-F1
#
_cell.length_a   1.000
_cell.length_b   1.000
_cell.length_c   1.000
_cell.angle_alpha   90.00
_cell.angle_beta   90.00
_cell.angle_gamma   90.00
#
_symmetry.space_group_name_H-M   'P 1'
#
loop_
_entity.id
_entity.type
_entity.pdbx_description
1 polymer ?
#
loop_
_entity_poly.entity_id
_entity_poly.type
_entity_poly.pdbx_seq_one_letter_code
_entity_poly.pdbx_strand_id
1 'polypeptide(L)'
;MRFGYAVEQVFVRPRGGGLELFVVLVALSGAIKHETLRFLTTNAREAVTRAARQLAARGDIESAEGVRLRVEVRGALRDDAALRRLFVQTFESSQ
;
A
#
# COMPACT_ATOMS: atom_id res chain seq x y z
N MET A 1 1.09 20.08 -14.33
CA MET A 1 2.02 19.90 -13.18
C MET A 1 1.50 18.75 -12.36
N ARG A 2 2.34 17.75 -12.10
CA ARG A 2 2.03 16.62 -11.21
C ARG A 2 2.20 17.10 -9.77
N PHE A 3 1.12 17.09 -8.99
CA PHE A 3 1.09 17.56 -7.60
C PHE A 3 0.76 16.43 -6.61
N GLY A 4 0.56 15.20 -7.11
CA GLY A 4 0.20 14.06 -6.29
C GLY A 4 1.37 13.34 -5.63
N TYR A 5 1.01 12.39 -4.79
CA TYR A 5 1.91 11.49 -4.09
C TYR A 5 2.11 10.20 -4.89
N ALA A 6 3.29 9.60 -4.75
CA ALA A 6 3.55 8.22 -5.11
C ALA A 6 3.51 7.33 -3.87
N VAL A 7 3.03 6.09 -4.02
CA VAL A 7 3.11 5.07 -2.97
C VAL A 7 4.53 4.49 -2.96
N GLU A 8 5.30 4.82 -1.93
CA GLU A 8 6.70 4.40 -1.80
C GLU A 8 6.80 3.08 -1.03
N GLN A 9 6.08 2.93 0.07
CA GLN A 9 6.12 1.70 0.89
C GLN A 9 4.75 1.32 1.43
N VAL A 10 4.51 0.01 1.53
CA VAL A 10 3.35 -0.57 2.18
C VAL A 10 3.83 -1.68 3.12
N PHE A 11 3.47 -1.58 4.40
CA PHE A 11 3.75 -2.60 5.40
C PHE A 11 2.44 -3.27 5.83
N VAL A 12 2.33 -4.57 5.58
CA VAL A 12 1.19 -5.40 5.98
C VAL A 12 1.49 -6.04 7.33
N ARG A 13 0.70 -5.74 8.35
CA ARG A 13 0.90 -6.23 9.73
C ARG A 13 -0.37 -6.84 10.30
N PRO A 14 -0.30 -7.97 11.02
CA PRO A 14 -1.43 -8.47 11.81
C PRO A 14 -1.70 -7.53 13.00
N ARG A 15 -2.95 -7.08 13.16
CA ARG A 15 -3.36 -6.23 14.29
C ARG A 15 -4.81 -6.48 14.66
N GLY A 16 -5.07 -6.79 15.93
CA GLY A 16 -6.43 -6.87 16.48
C GLY A 16 -7.39 -7.83 15.75
N GLY A 17 -6.88 -8.98 15.28
CA GLY A 17 -7.68 -9.96 14.54
C GLY A 17 -7.86 -9.68 13.04
N GLY A 18 -7.29 -8.59 12.53
CA GLY A 18 -7.26 -8.27 11.10
C GLY A 18 -5.86 -7.87 10.62
N LEU A 19 -5.83 -7.16 9.50
CA LEU A 19 -4.60 -6.63 8.91
C LEU A 19 -4.63 -5.10 8.91
N GLU A 20 -3.49 -4.53 9.29
CA GLU A 20 -3.19 -3.11 9.21
C GLU A 20 -2.14 -2.90 8.11
N LEU A 21 -2.42 -1.99 7.18
CA LEU A 21 -1.51 -1.57 6.12
C LEU A 21 -1.02 -0.16 6.44
N PHE A 22 0.25 -0.05 6.86
CA PHE A 22 0.91 1.24 7.00
C PHE A 22 1.49 1.65 5.64
N VAL A 23 1.05 2.80 5.12
CA VAL A 23 1.37 3.29 3.78
C VAL A 23 2.23 4.54 3.90
N VAL A 24 3.32 4.58 3.15
CA VAL A 24 4.22 5.73 3.02
C VAL A 24 4.02 6.33 1.64
N LEU A 25 3.62 7.59 1.62
CA LEU A 25 3.36 8.38 0.42
C LEU A 25 4.42 9.48 0.30
N VAL A 26 4.98 9.68 -0.90
CA VAL A 26 6.02 10.67 -1.16
C VAL A 26 5.63 11.54 -2.35
N ALA A 27 5.55 12.85 -2.17
CA ALA A 27 5.30 13.80 -3.24
C ALA A 27 6.58 14.11 -4.03
N LEU A 28 6.44 14.67 -5.24
CA LEU A 28 7.59 15.08 -6.06
C LEU A 28 8.49 16.11 -5.36
N SER A 29 7.92 16.94 -4.47
CA SER A 29 8.67 17.90 -3.65
C SER A 29 9.49 17.24 -2.53
N GLY A 30 9.33 15.93 -2.31
CA GLY A 30 9.92 15.19 -1.19
C GLY A 30 9.07 15.20 0.08
N ALA A 31 7.88 15.82 0.07
CA ALA A 31 6.97 15.78 1.22
C ALA A 31 6.50 14.33 1.47
N ILE A 32 6.54 13.90 2.74
CA ILE A 32 6.18 12.54 3.14
C ILE A 32 4.88 12.57 3.93
N LYS A 33 3.95 11.68 3.59
CA LYS A 33 2.73 11.41 4.34
C LYS A 33 2.66 9.95 4.75
N HIS A 34 2.19 9.71 5.95
CA HIS A 34 1.95 8.37 6.47
C HIS A 34 0.47 8.15 6.69
N GLU A 35 0.00 6.97 6.32
CA GLU A 35 -1.38 6.59 6.51
C GLU A 35 -1.49 5.15 6.98
N THR A 36 -2.61 4.82 7.62
CA THR A 36 -2.88 3.48 8.13
C THR A 36 -4.27 3.05 7.70
N LEU A 37 -4.33 1.99 6.91
CA LEU A 37 -5.56 1.36 6.45
C LEU A 37 -5.79 0.08 7.26
N ARG A 38 -7.00 -0.10 7.79
CA ARG A 38 -7.35 -1.26 8.61
C ARG A 38 -8.41 -2.10 7.93
N PHE A 39 -8.17 -3.40 7.88
CA PHE A 39 -9.06 -4.36 7.25
C PHE A 39 -9.39 -5.49 8.22
N LEU A 40 -10.68 -5.78 8.37
CA LEU A 40 -11.19 -6.91 9.15
C LEU A 40 -11.08 -8.22 8.33
N THR A 41 -9.87 -8.54 7.89
CA THR A 41 -9.53 -9.80 7.22
C THR A 41 -8.12 -10.19 7.61
N THR A 42 -7.85 -11.49 7.69
CA THR A 42 -6.50 -12.05 7.87
C THR A 42 -5.84 -12.39 6.53
N ASN A 43 -6.56 -12.25 5.42
CA ASN A 43 -6.05 -12.52 4.08
C ASN A 43 -5.28 -11.31 3.53
N ALA A 44 -3.95 -11.44 3.45
CA ALA A 44 -3.08 -10.38 2.96
C ALA A 44 -3.39 -9.97 1.52
N ARG A 45 -3.71 -10.92 0.63
CA ARG A 45 -4.06 -10.60 -0.77
C ARG A 45 -5.31 -9.74 -0.83
N GLU A 46 -6.32 -10.08 -0.03
CA GLU A 46 -7.57 -9.32 0.03
C GLU A 46 -7.34 -7.90 0.57
N ALA A 47 -6.62 -7.75 1.68
CA ALA A 47 -6.31 -6.45 2.26
C ALA A 47 -5.49 -5.57 1.30
N VAL A 48 -4.49 -6.14 0.64
CA VAL A 48 -3.65 -5.45 -0.36
C VAL A 48 -4.47 -5.01 -1.57
N THR A 49 -5.36 -5.87 -2.10
CA THR A 49 -6.26 -5.50 -3.22
C THR A 49 -7.19 -4.36 -2.83
N ARG A 50 -7.80 -4.42 -1.63
CA ARG A 50 -8.69 -3.36 -1.15
C ARG A 50 -7.94 -2.04 -0.96
N ALA A 51 -6.74 -2.07 -0.38
CA ALA A 51 -5.90 -0.90 -0.22
C ALA A 51 -5.48 -0.29 -1.57
N ALA A 52 -5.03 -1.10 -2.52
CA ALA A 52 -4.65 -0.65 -3.85
C ALA A 52 -5.81 0.10 -4.54
N ARG A 53 -7.02 -0.47 -4.52
CA ARG A 53 -8.23 0.17 -5.06
C ARG A 53 -8.57 1.47 -4.35
N GLN A 54 -8.52 1.49 -3.02
CA GLN A 54 -8.81 2.68 -2.23
C GLN A 54 -7.83 3.81 -2.53
N LEU A 55 -6.54 3.49 -2.70
CA LEU A 55 -5.51 4.48 -3.03
C LEU A 55 -5.61 4.93 -4.48
N ALA A 56 -5.92 4.04 -5.42
CA ALA A 56 -6.10 4.37 -6.84
C ALA A 56 -7.27 5.33 -7.08
N ALA A 57 -8.36 5.17 -6.31
CA ALA A 57 -9.53 6.03 -6.37
C ALA A 57 -9.31 7.45 -5.81
N ARG A 58 -8.13 7.75 -5.26
CA ARG A 58 -7.81 9.07 -4.70
C ARG A 58 -7.17 9.97 -5.73
N GLY A 59 -7.75 11.16 -5.90
CA GLY A 59 -7.22 12.17 -6.83
C GLY A 59 -5.87 12.78 -6.44
N ASP A 60 -5.35 12.52 -5.23
CA ASP A 60 -4.05 12.98 -4.78
C ASP A 60 -2.92 11.94 -4.91
N ILE A 61 -3.21 10.73 -5.39
CA ILE A 61 -2.21 9.65 -5.56
C ILE A 61 -2.05 9.34 -7.04
N GLU A 62 -0.84 9.54 -7.57
CA GLU A 62 -0.56 9.48 -9.00
C GLU A 62 0.15 8.21 -9.46
N SER A 63 0.84 7.49 -8.56
CA SER A 63 1.60 6.30 -8.94
C SER A 63 1.84 5.35 -7.76
N ALA A 64 1.99 4.06 -8.09
CA ALA A 64 2.43 3.00 -7.20
C ALA A 64 3.60 2.16 -7.76
N GLU A 65 4.18 2.55 -8.90
CA GLU A 65 5.13 1.73 -9.68
C GLU A 65 6.37 1.30 -8.85
N GLY A 66 6.89 2.22 -8.05
CA GLY A 66 8.06 2.04 -7.19
C GLY A 66 7.80 1.34 -5.85
N VAL A 67 6.55 0.97 -5.55
CA VAL A 67 6.17 0.54 -4.21
C VAL A 67 6.97 -0.67 -3.72
N ARG A 68 7.45 -0.58 -2.48
CA ARG A 68 7.98 -1.72 -1.72
C ARG A 68 6.90 -2.26 -0.80
N LEU A 69 6.53 -3.52 -0.99
CA LEU A 69 5.52 -4.16 -0.16
C LEU A 69 6.18 -5.19 0.77
N ARG A 70 6.00 -4.96 2.07
CA ARG A 70 6.59 -5.77 3.15
C ARG A 70 5.52 -6.37 4.03
N VAL A 71 5.67 -7.63 4.39
CA VAL A 71 4.76 -8.34 5.29
C VAL A 71 5.49 -8.65 6.60
N GLU A 72 4.82 -8.40 7.72
CA GLU A 72 5.30 -8.82 9.02
C GLU A 72 5.02 -10.31 9.23
N VAL A 73 6.10 -11.08 9.39
CA VAL A 73 6.07 -12.52 9.69
C VAL A 73 6.88 -12.74 10.96
N ARG A 74 6.22 -13.15 12.04
CA ARG A 74 6.85 -13.41 13.36
C ARG A 74 7.68 -12.21 13.87
N GLY A 75 7.15 -10.99 13.73
CA GLY A 75 7.80 -9.77 14.19
C GLY A 75 8.90 -9.22 13.27
N ALA A 76 9.18 -9.87 12.14
CA ALA A 76 10.15 -9.39 11.15
C ALA A 76 9.45 -8.99 9.84
N LEU A 77 9.87 -7.87 9.25
CA LEU A 77 9.37 -7.41 7.95
C LEU A 77 10.14 -8.09 6.83
N ARG A 78 9.42 -8.63 5.84
CA ARG A 78 9.99 -9.27 4.66
C ARG A 78 9.37 -8.70 3.40
N ASP A 79 10.19 -8.40 2.39
CA ASP A 79 9.71 -8.00 1.08
C ASP A 79 8.90 -9.14 0.45
N ASP A 80 7.73 -8.82 -0.10
CA ASP A 80 6.86 -9.78 -0.79
C ASP A 80 6.59 -9.32 -2.22
N ALA A 81 7.33 -9.92 -3.16
CA ALA A 81 7.24 -9.58 -4.58
C ALA A 81 5.89 -9.95 -5.21
N ALA A 82 5.20 -10.97 -4.70
CA ALA A 82 3.91 -11.39 -5.24
C ALA A 82 2.82 -10.40 -4.85
N LEU A 83 2.79 -9.98 -3.60
CA LEU A 83 1.90 -8.93 -3.13
C LEU A 83 2.23 -7.58 -3.75
N ARG A 84 3.52 -7.23 -3.93
CA ARG A 84 3.91 -6.02 -4.68
C ARG A 84 3.29 -6.02 -6.08
N ARG A 85 3.47 -7.10 -6.85
CA ARG A 85 2.90 -7.22 -8.20
C ARG A 85 1.38 -7.08 -8.18
N LEU A 86 0.72 -7.76 -7.24
CA LEU A 86 -0.73 -7.67 -7.07
C LEU A 86 -1.18 -6.22 -6.78
N PHE A 87 -0.48 -5.52 -5.90
CA PHE A 87 -0.79 -4.15 -5.54
C PHE A 87 -0.69 -3.22 -6.74
N VAL A 88 0.44 -3.26 -7.47
CA VAL A 88 0.67 -2.42 -8.65
C VAL A 88 -0.37 -2.70 -9.73
N GLN A 89 -0.59 -3.98 -10.08
CA GLN A 89 -1.60 -4.36 -11.09
C GLN A 89 -3.01 -3.89 -10.71
N THR A 90 -3.37 -4.04 -9.44
CA THR A 90 -4.70 -3.62 -8.96
C THR A 90 -4.83 -2.10 -8.96
N PHE A 91 -3.78 -1.38 -8.58
CA PHE A 91 -3.77 0.07 -8.57
C PHE A 91 -3.96 0.62 -9.99
N GLU A 92 -3.15 0.15 -10.94
CA GLU A 92 -3.18 0.58 -12.35
C GLU A 92 -4.51 0.21 -13.04
N SER A 93 -5.08 -0.95 -12.74
CA SER A 93 -6.38 -1.35 -13.33
C SER A 93 -7.57 -0.57 -12.76
N SER A 94 -7.37 0.20 -11.69
CA SER A 94 -8.42 0.92 -10.98
C SER A 94 -8.34 2.44 -11.13
N GLN A 95 -7.39 2.93 -11.94
CA GLN A 95 -7.27 4.34 -12.32
C GLN A 95 -8.04 4.66 -13.60
#